data_AF-A0A9W8J723-F1
#
_entry.id   AF-A0A9W8J723-F1
#
_cell.length_a   1.000
_cell.length_b   1.000
_cell.length_c   1.000
_cell.angle_alpha   90.00
_cell.angle_beta   90.00
_cell.angle_gamma   90.00
#
_symmetry.space_group_name_H-M   'P 1'
#
loop_
_entity.id
_entity.type
_entity.pdbx_description
1 polymer ?
#
loop_
_entity_poly.entity_id
_entity_poly.type
_entity_poly.pdbx_seq_one_letter_code
_entity_poly.pdbx_strand_id
1 'polypeptide(L)'
;MPPTRRSGALVPRASCIPLSTGSGKIQVRRASDGVILGYIRNTFDGQNSYTYGTLANALSVQLGSVDSSAGVMEIRAINGPDAAHPFVGAVGGSAGYNFNPGQLGYTYLSGTGHTPANSPPSFSAGHSIQSLGYNAPAESTVWSVNCLTGAVTGQWTNVDGSQPSTSIFYDPAVDFVGLIGDFNKFVQTFPNEGAYLVTLHFIPNI
;
A
#
# COMPACT_ATOMS: atom_id res chain seq x y z
N MET A 1 -50.37 -27.74 -19.10
CA MET A 1 -49.22 -26.99 -19.65
C MET A 1 -47.98 -27.34 -18.84
N PRO A 2 -46.85 -27.75 -19.43
CA PRO A 2 -45.61 -27.98 -18.69
C PRO A 2 -44.85 -26.66 -18.44
N PRO A 3 -44.08 -26.53 -17.34
CA PRO A 3 -43.34 -25.32 -17.05
C PRO A 3 -42.07 -25.22 -17.91
N THR A 4 -41.88 -24.06 -18.54
CA THR A 4 -40.70 -23.75 -19.37
C THR A 4 -39.52 -23.37 -18.47
N ARG A 5 -38.48 -24.21 -18.45
CA ARG A 5 -37.24 -23.98 -17.70
C ARG A 5 -36.42 -22.87 -18.39
N ARG A 6 -36.33 -21.68 -17.80
CA ARG A 6 -35.40 -20.63 -18.25
C ARG A 6 -33.98 -21.00 -17.84
N SER A 7 -33.23 -21.59 -18.75
CA SER A 7 -31.77 -21.66 -18.64
C SER A 7 -31.20 -20.29 -19.03
N GLY A 8 -31.03 -19.42 -18.03
CA GLY A 8 -30.19 -18.22 -18.21
C GLY A 8 -28.75 -18.67 -18.39
N ALA A 9 -28.11 -18.27 -19.48
CA ALA A 9 -26.70 -18.54 -19.71
C ALA A 9 -25.88 -17.89 -18.58
N LEU A 10 -25.04 -18.67 -17.90
CA LEU A 10 -24.09 -18.15 -16.93
C LEU A 10 -23.11 -17.25 -17.68
N VAL A 11 -23.01 -15.99 -17.25
CA VAL A 11 -22.05 -15.04 -17.80
C VAL A 11 -20.64 -15.56 -17.47
N PRO A 12 -19.71 -15.63 -18.44
CA PRO A 12 -18.33 -15.98 -18.15
C PRO A 12 -17.76 -15.02 -17.10
N ARG A 13 -17.33 -15.55 -15.94
CA ARG A 13 -16.50 -14.77 -15.02
C ARG A 13 -15.11 -14.70 -15.62
N ALA A 14 -14.70 -13.51 -16.06
CA ALA A 14 -13.31 -13.25 -16.38
C ALA A 14 -12.45 -13.63 -15.17
N SER A 15 -11.54 -14.57 -15.39
CA SER A 15 -10.67 -15.09 -14.34
C SER A 15 -9.53 -14.10 -14.09
N CYS A 16 -9.51 -13.50 -12.90
CA CYS A 16 -8.49 -12.54 -12.42
C CYS A 16 -7.09 -13.15 -12.20
N ILE A 17 -6.86 -14.39 -12.60
CA ILE A 17 -5.69 -15.20 -12.24
C ILE A 17 -4.32 -14.66 -12.73
N PRO A 18 -4.16 -13.85 -13.80
CA PRO A 18 -2.81 -13.46 -14.24
C PRO A 18 -2.05 -12.56 -13.26
N LEU A 19 -2.76 -11.81 -12.41
CA LEU A 19 -2.15 -10.75 -11.59
C LEU A 19 -2.02 -11.12 -10.11
N SER A 20 -2.88 -11.97 -9.55
CA SER A 20 -2.92 -12.20 -8.09
C SER A 20 -1.72 -12.95 -7.49
N THR A 21 -0.78 -13.46 -8.30
CA THR A 21 0.47 -14.08 -7.84
C THR A 21 1.68 -13.65 -8.68
N GLY A 22 1.50 -12.59 -9.49
CA GLY A 22 2.48 -12.13 -10.44
C GLY A 22 3.69 -11.47 -9.77
N SER A 23 4.84 -11.55 -10.45
CA SER A 23 5.99 -10.68 -10.17
C SER A 23 5.94 -9.46 -11.07
N GLY A 24 6.38 -8.31 -10.56
CA GLY A 24 6.28 -7.05 -11.29
C GLY A 24 6.92 -5.88 -10.58
N LYS A 25 6.54 -4.68 -10.99
CA LYS A 25 6.94 -3.39 -10.40
C LYS A 25 5.71 -2.63 -9.95
N ILE A 26 5.87 -1.71 -9.00
CA ILE A 26 4.80 -0.79 -8.61
C ILE A 26 5.11 0.59 -9.17
N GLN A 27 4.30 1.05 -10.10
CA GLN A 27 4.35 2.38 -10.68
C GLN A 27 3.60 3.37 -9.78
N VAL A 28 4.17 4.56 -9.60
CA VAL A 28 3.55 5.68 -8.88
C VAL A 28 3.04 6.71 -9.88
N ARG A 29 1.79 7.11 -9.73
CA ARG A 29 1.15 8.15 -10.56
C ARG A 29 0.60 9.25 -9.68
N ARG A 30 0.62 10.49 -10.17
CA ARG A 30 -0.07 11.60 -9.48
C ARG A 30 -1.58 11.40 -9.59
N ALA A 31 -2.29 11.51 -8.47
CA ALA A 31 -3.73 11.24 -8.45
C ALA A 31 -4.56 12.24 -9.26
N SER A 32 -4.11 13.50 -9.38
CA SER A 32 -4.87 14.57 -10.03
C SER A 32 -4.98 14.46 -11.55
N ASP A 33 -3.96 13.90 -12.21
CA ASP A 33 -3.83 13.91 -13.67
C ASP A 33 -3.37 12.55 -14.26
N GLY A 34 -3.03 11.58 -13.40
CA GLY A 34 -2.56 10.26 -13.81
C GLY A 34 -1.13 10.25 -14.38
N VAL A 35 -0.40 11.36 -14.30
CA VAL A 35 0.99 11.45 -14.77
C VAL A 35 1.85 10.43 -14.02
N ILE A 36 2.63 9.65 -14.77
CA ILE A 36 3.59 8.70 -14.21
C ILE A 36 4.74 9.49 -13.59
N LEU A 37 4.95 9.31 -12.29
CA LEU A 37 6.03 9.94 -11.54
C LEU A 37 7.27 9.04 -11.51
N GLY A 38 7.06 7.73 -11.47
CA GLY A 38 8.14 6.76 -11.38
C GLY A 38 7.66 5.39 -10.92
N TYR A 39 8.55 4.65 -10.26
CA TYR A 39 8.29 3.35 -9.66
C TYR A 39 8.81 3.31 -8.24
N ILE A 40 8.15 2.59 -7.33
CA ILE A 40 8.66 2.38 -5.96
C ILE A 40 10.12 1.91 -6.05
N ARG A 41 11.05 2.61 -5.40
CA ARG A 41 12.49 2.33 -5.52
C ARG A 41 12.90 1.13 -4.69
N ASN A 42 13.97 0.45 -5.09
CA ASN A 42 14.50 -0.73 -4.40
C ASN A 42 15.47 -0.42 -3.23
N THR A 43 15.43 0.81 -2.73
CA THR A 43 16.29 1.32 -1.66
C THR A 43 15.45 2.13 -0.68
N PHE A 44 15.88 2.20 0.57
CA PHE A 44 15.27 3.12 1.52
C PHE A 44 15.86 4.54 1.37
N ASP A 45 15.13 5.54 1.86
CA ASP A 45 15.71 6.85 2.19
C ASP A 45 16.51 6.74 3.51
N GLY A 46 16.98 7.89 4.00
CA GLY A 46 17.57 8.01 5.32
C GLY A 46 16.62 7.70 6.48
N GLN A 47 15.33 7.46 6.26
CA GLN A 47 14.31 7.12 7.26
C GLN A 47 13.87 5.66 7.22
N ASN A 48 14.54 4.81 6.42
CA ASN A 48 14.14 3.42 6.21
C ASN A 48 12.78 3.29 5.49
N SER A 49 12.35 4.30 4.73
CA SER A 49 11.13 4.27 3.92
C SER A 49 11.38 4.21 2.41
N TYR A 50 10.42 3.63 1.72
CA TYR A 50 10.34 3.63 0.28
C TYR A 50 9.80 4.97 -0.24
N THR A 51 10.41 5.46 -1.33
CA THR A 51 9.84 6.48 -2.21
C THR A 51 9.77 5.94 -3.63
N TYR A 52 9.62 6.80 -4.64
CA TYR A 52 9.72 6.42 -6.04
C TYR A 52 11.00 6.92 -6.72
N GLY A 53 11.39 6.24 -7.79
CA GLY A 53 12.50 6.60 -8.65
C GLY A 53 12.21 6.23 -10.10
N THR A 54 13.28 6.02 -10.86
CA THR A 54 13.20 5.58 -12.25
C THR A 54 12.93 4.08 -12.36
N LEU A 55 12.72 3.59 -13.58
CA LEU A 55 12.61 2.16 -13.83
C LEU A 55 13.90 1.39 -13.48
N ALA A 56 15.07 2.02 -13.64
CA ALA A 56 16.37 1.37 -13.41
C ALA A 56 16.63 0.98 -11.95
N ASN A 57 16.03 1.71 -11.00
CA ASN A 57 16.10 1.42 -9.57
C ASN A 57 14.75 0.97 -8.99
N ALA A 58 13.84 0.45 -9.83
CA ALA A 58 12.52 0.01 -9.38
C ALA A 58 12.58 -1.28 -8.55
N LEU A 59 11.80 -1.32 -7.48
CA LEU A 59 11.54 -2.48 -6.64
C LEU A 59 10.79 -3.55 -7.44
N SER A 60 11.42 -4.71 -7.60
CA SER A 60 10.76 -5.96 -7.98
C SER A 60 9.95 -6.46 -6.80
N VAL A 61 8.68 -6.72 -7.05
CA VAL A 61 7.78 -7.28 -6.05
C VAL A 61 7.11 -8.54 -6.56
N GLN A 62 6.63 -9.36 -5.63
CA GLN A 62 5.75 -10.49 -5.87
C GLN A 62 4.47 -10.30 -5.08
N LEU A 63 3.34 -10.41 -5.76
CA LEU A 63 2.03 -10.35 -5.12
C LEU A 63 1.80 -11.66 -4.37
N GLY A 64 1.42 -11.56 -3.10
CA GLY A 64 0.94 -12.69 -2.32
C GLY A 64 -0.44 -13.13 -2.81
N SER A 65 -0.82 -14.36 -2.47
CA SER A 65 -2.19 -14.81 -2.70
C SER A 65 -3.17 -13.90 -1.95
N VAL A 66 -4.25 -13.49 -2.61
CA VAL A 66 -5.37 -12.82 -1.94
C VAL A 66 -5.87 -13.77 -0.85
N ASP A 67 -5.94 -13.31 0.40
CA ASP A 67 -6.75 -14.01 1.38
C ASP A 67 -8.20 -13.81 0.94
N SER A 68 -8.78 -14.83 0.31
CA SER A 68 -10.08 -14.78 -0.34
C SER A 68 -11.22 -14.43 0.63
N SER A 69 -10.97 -14.53 1.93
CA SER A 69 -11.89 -14.11 2.98
C SER A 69 -11.74 -12.64 3.39
N ALA A 70 -10.54 -12.07 3.23
CA ALA A 70 -10.21 -10.71 3.69
C ALA A 70 -10.10 -9.67 2.55
N GLY A 71 -9.88 -10.08 1.30
CA GLY A 71 -9.76 -9.18 0.16
C GLY A 71 -8.46 -8.36 0.10
N VAL A 72 -7.56 -8.57 1.05
CA VAL A 72 -6.23 -7.97 1.14
C VAL A 72 -5.13 -9.03 0.98
N MET A 73 -3.93 -8.58 0.66
CA MET A 73 -2.74 -9.41 0.44
C MET A 73 -1.48 -8.71 0.94
N GLU A 74 -0.42 -9.49 1.09
CA GLU A 74 0.93 -8.97 1.22
C GLU A 74 1.57 -8.76 -0.15
N ILE A 75 2.49 -7.81 -0.22
CA ILE A 75 3.38 -7.63 -1.36
C ILE A 75 4.80 -7.91 -0.88
N ARG A 76 5.46 -8.92 -1.43
CA ARG A 76 6.83 -9.27 -1.06
C ARG A 76 7.82 -8.50 -1.93
N ALA A 77 8.76 -7.79 -1.32
CA ALA A 77 9.93 -7.24 -1.98
C ALA A 77 10.91 -8.36 -2.38
N ILE A 78 11.30 -8.40 -3.66
CA ILE A 78 12.23 -9.41 -4.19
C ILE A 78 13.67 -8.91 -4.17
N ASN A 79 13.88 -7.64 -4.48
CA ASN A 79 15.18 -6.96 -4.44
C ASN A 79 15.16 -5.77 -3.46
N GLY A 80 14.38 -5.89 -2.38
CA GLY A 80 14.31 -4.87 -1.33
C GLY A 80 15.62 -4.78 -0.52
N PRO A 81 15.84 -3.65 0.17
CA PRO A 81 17.09 -3.37 0.87
C PRO A 81 17.26 -4.17 2.18
N ASP A 82 16.18 -4.70 2.75
CA ASP A 82 16.21 -5.47 3.99
C ASP A 82 15.46 -6.81 3.86
N ALA A 83 16.20 -7.91 4.01
CA ALA A 83 15.65 -9.26 3.95
C ALA A 83 14.92 -9.68 5.24
N ALA A 84 15.17 -9.01 6.37
CA ALA A 84 14.48 -9.28 7.64
C ALA A 84 13.06 -8.69 7.65
N HIS A 85 12.81 -7.66 6.83
CA HIS A 85 11.50 -7.01 6.67
C HIS A 85 11.06 -7.07 5.19
N PRO A 86 10.78 -8.28 4.66
CA PRO A 86 10.67 -8.51 3.22
C PRO A 86 9.34 -8.06 2.61
N PHE A 87 8.37 -7.62 3.41
CA PHE A 87 7.07 -7.18 2.90
C PHE A 87 7.06 -5.68 2.68
N VAL A 88 6.53 -5.22 1.54
CA VAL A 88 6.18 -3.82 1.35
C VAL A 88 4.93 -3.59 2.19
N GLY A 89 5.05 -2.76 3.22
CA GLY A 89 3.98 -2.48 4.17
C GLY A 89 4.00 -1.04 4.62
N ALA A 90 3.22 -0.73 5.64
CA ALA A 90 3.09 0.60 6.21
C ALA A 90 3.55 0.60 7.67
N VAL A 91 4.35 1.59 8.06
CA VAL A 91 4.86 1.80 9.42
C VAL A 91 4.28 3.10 9.96
N GLY A 92 3.74 3.10 11.18
CA GLY A 92 3.06 4.26 11.78
C GLY A 92 3.92 5.54 11.82
N GLY A 93 3.26 6.68 11.58
CA GLY A 93 3.86 8.01 11.63
C GLY A 93 3.96 8.58 13.05
N SER A 94 4.77 9.63 13.22
CA SER A 94 5.01 10.28 14.51
C SER A 94 3.80 11.08 15.02
N ALA A 95 2.88 11.48 14.14
CA ALA A 95 1.64 12.15 14.52
C ALA A 95 0.51 11.17 14.93
N GLY A 96 0.85 9.88 15.04
CA GLY A 96 -0.08 8.80 15.31
C GLY A 96 -0.41 7.98 14.06
N TYR A 97 -1.17 6.91 14.27
CA TYR A 97 -1.47 5.90 13.27
C TYR A 97 -2.92 5.42 13.37
N ASN A 98 -3.83 6.32 13.76
CA ASN A 98 -5.27 6.11 13.64
C ASN A 98 -5.83 7.04 12.56
N PHE A 99 -6.57 6.46 11.62
CA PHE A 99 -6.98 7.08 10.35
C PHE A 99 -8.43 7.58 10.40
N ASN A 100 -9.04 7.70 11.58
CA ASN A 100 -10.41 8.20 11.67
C ASN A 100 -10.51 9.64 11.14
N PRO A 101 -11.65 10.05 10.57
CA PRO A 101 -11.84 11.42 10.10
C PRO A 101 -11.45 12.46 11.15
N GLY A 102 -10.70 13.49 10.75
CA GLY A 102 -10.18 14.54 11.64
C GLY A 102 -8.94 14.16 12.46
N GLN A 103 -8.50 12.90 12.43
CA GLN A 103 -7.22 12.48 13.03
C GLN A 103 -6.07 12.66 12.04
N LEU A 104 -4.88 12.95 12.57
CA LEU A 104 -3.67 13.21 11.79
C LEU A 104 -2.90 11.93 11.43
N GLY A 105 -3.42 10.74 11.75
CA GLY A 105 -2.66 9.51 11.58
C GLY A 105 -2.24 9.29 10.13
N TYR A 106 -0.95 8.98 9.96
CA TYR A 106 -0.35 8.63 8.68
C TYR A 106 0.69 7.53 8.87
N THR A 107 1.19 6.97 7.78
CA THR A 107 2.25 5.96 7.79
C THR A 107 3.32 6.26 6.75
N TYR A 108 4.47 5.62 6.91
CA TYR A 108 5.53 5.53 5.91
C TYR A 108 5.44 4.18 5.19
N LEU A 109 5.54 4.17 3.87
CA LEU A 109 5.73 2.95 3.11
C LEU A 109 7.14 2.42 3.40
N SER A 110 7.28 1.19 3.90
CA SER A 110 8.57 0.62 4.34
C SER A 110 8.59 -0.89 4.12
N GLY A 111 9.75 -1.52 4.33
CA GLY A 111 9.80 -2.94 4.65
C GLY A 111 9.08 -3.21 5.98
N THR A 112 8.39 -4.34 6.12
CA THR A 112 7.78 -4.79 7.38
C THR A 112 7.90 -6.31 7.54
N GLY A 113 7.69 -6.78 8.77
CA GLY A 113 7.35 -8.17 9.05
C GLY A 113 5.90 -8.49 8.68
N HIS A 114 5.52 -9.78 8.78
CA HIS A 114 4.15 -10.22 8.52
C HIS A 114 3.17 -9.71 9.58
N THR A 115 2.01 -9.22 9.14
CA THR A 115 0.82 -9.03 9.98
C THR A 115 -0.38 -9.76 9.40
N PRO A 116 -1.24 -10.35 10.24
CA PRO A 116 -2.49 -10.96 9.76
C PRO A 116 -3.39 -9.93 9.06
N ALA A 117 -4.15 -10.39 8.06
CA ALA A 117 -5.14 -9.56 7.39
C ALA A 117 -6.17 -8.99 8.39
N ASN A 118 -6.54 -7.72 8.20
CA ASN A 118 -7.53 -7.00 9.03
C ASN A 118 -7.21 -6.97 10.54
N SER A 119 -5.94 -7.16 10.91
CA SER A 119 -5.50 -7.03 12.29
C SER A 119 -4.97 -5.63 12.57
N PRO A 120 -5.08 -5.13 13.81
CA PRO A 120 -4.42 -3.89 14.19
C PRO A 120 -2.90 -3.93 13.97
N PRO A 121 -2.23 -2.76 13.90
CA PRO A 121 -0.81 -2.67 13.63
C PRO A 121 0.03 -3.32 14.72
N SER A 122 1.10 -4.02 14.35
CA SER A 122 1.98 -4.73 15.30
C SER A 122 3.35 -4.09 15.43
N PHE A 123 3.80 -3.88 16.67
CA PHE A 123 5.17 -3.46 16.97
C PHE A 123 6.22 -4.53 16.65
N SER A 124 5.84 -5.82 16.63
CA SER A 124 6.78 -6.89 16.27
C SER A 124 7.02 -6.99 14.76
N ALA A 125 6.12 -6.41 13.95
CA ALA A 125 6.25 -6.32 12.50
C ALA A 125 6.90 -5.01 12.04
N GLY A 126 7.06 -4.05 12.96
CA GLY A 126 7.63 -2.74 12.70
C GLY A 126 9.08 -2.81 12.25
N HIS A 127 9.35 -2.33 11.04
CA HIS A 127 10.70 -1.95 10.69
C HIS A 127 11.01 -0.62 11.34
N SER A 128 12.10 -0.58 12.10
CA SER A 128 12.41 0.60 12.88
C SER A 128 12.89 1.71 11.93
N ILE A 129 12.12 2.81 11.86
CA ILE A 129 12.46 4.04 11.15
C ILE A 129 13.48 4.86 11.98
N GLN A 130 14.56 4.20 12.39
CA GLN A 130 15.44 4.55 13.52
C GLN A 130 16.09 5.93 13.43
N SER A 131 16.31 6.48 12.24
CA SER A 131 16.87 7.82 12.13
C SER A 131 15.97 8.90 12.73
N LEU A 132 14.67 8.63 12.90
CA LEU A 132 13.71 9.50 13.58
C LEU A 132 13.57 9.20 15.09
N GLY A 133 14.24 8.18 15.62
CA GLY A 133 14.16 7.81 17.04
C GLY A 133 12.80 7.27 17.51
N TYR A 134 11.93 6.85 16.58
CA TYR A 134 10.58 6.38 16.87
C TYR A 134 10.40 4.91 16.53
N ASN A 135 9.83 4.14 17.47
CA ASN A 135 9.37 2.77 17.26
C ASN A 135 7.86 2.81 17.01
N ALA A 136 7.44 2.50 15.79
CA ALA A 136 6.05 2.50 15.38
C ALA A 136 5.57 1.08 15.08
N PRO A 137 4.28 0.78 15.27
CA PRO A 137 3.74 -0.48 14.78
C PRO A 137 3.57 -0.43 13.25
N ALA A 138 3.48 -1.61 12.64
CA ALA A 138 3.35 -1.74 11.20
C ALA A 138 2.30 -2.77 10.77
N GLU A 139 1.92 -2.71 9.49
CA GLU A 139 1.09 -3.70 8.81
C GLU A 139 1.66 -4.04 7.42
N SER A 140 1.69 -5.34 7.07
CA SER A 140 2.08 -5.84 5.73
C SER A 140 0.87 -6.21 4.87
N THR A 141 -0.17 -6.77 5.48
CA THR A 141 -1.37 -7.27 4.77
C THR A 141 -2.41 -6.16 4.61
N VAL A 142 -2.02 -5.09 3.90
CA VAL A 142 -2.85 -3.88 3.70
C VAL A 142 -3.23 -3.67 2.24
N TRP A 143 -2.76 -4.50 1.32
CA TRP A 143 -2.88 -4.21 -0.12
C TRP A 143 -4.02 -4.97 -0.78
N SER A 144 -4.70 -4.31 -1.72
CA SER A 144 -5.55 -4.98 -2.70
C SER A 144 -5.11 -4.58 -4.09
N VAL A 145 -5.18 -5.51 -5.05
CA VAL A 145 -4.80 -5.25 -6.44
C VAL A 145 -5.99 -5.56 -7.34
N ASN A 146 -6.43 -4.57 -8.10
CA ASN A 146 -7.42 -4.78 -9.15
C ASN A 146 -6.77 -5.55 -10.30
N CYS A 147 -7.22 -6.79 -10.50
CA CYS A 147 -6.67 -7.71 -11.49
C CYS A 147 -6.89 -7.28 -12.96
N LEU A 148 -7.72 -6.27 -13.23
CA LEU A 148 -7.99 -5.80 -14.59
C LEU A 148 -7.20 -4.54 -14.92
N THR A 149 -7.03 -3.66 -13.93
CA THR A 149 -6.41 -2.34 -14.11
C THR A 149 -5.00 -2.25 -13.53
N GLY A 150 -4.59 -3.23 -12.74
CA GLY A 150 -3.37 -3.20 -11.94
C GLY A 150 -3.41 -2.18 -10.80
N ALA A 151 -4.53 -1.49 -10.56
CA ALA A 151 -4.62 -0.50 -9.48
C ALA A 151 -4.36 -1.17 -8.12
N VAL A 152 -3.43 -0.60 -7.36
CA VAL A 152 -3.07 -1.06 -6.00
C VAL A 152 -3.64 -0.07 -5.00
N THR A 153 -4.45 -0.54 -4.07
CA THR A 153 -5.05 0.24 -2.99
C THR A 153 -4.55 -0.26 -1.64
N GLY A 154 -4.39 0.65 -0.68
CA GLY A 154 -4.05 0.32 0.70
C GLY A 154 -5.28 0.43 1.61
N GLN A 155 -5.36 -0.40 2.65
CA GLN A 155 -6.33 -0.30 3.73
C GLN A 155 -5.61 -0.48 5.06
N TRP A 156 -5.54 0.59 5.86
CA TRP A 156 -4.99 0.54 7.21
C TRP A 156 -6.05 0.12 8.22
N THR A 157 -5.65 -0.63 9.24
CA THR A 157 -6.51 -1.04 10.35
C THR A 157 -6.11 -0.24 11.59
N ASN A 158 -7.05 0.48 12.20
CA ASN A 158 -6.80 1.21 13.43
C ASN A 158 -6.60 0.26 14.62
N VAL A 159 -6.12 0.81 15.75
CA VAL A 159 -5.93 0.06 17.01
C VAL A 159 -7.22 -0.58 17.52
N ASP A 160 -8.37 0.07 17.28
CA ASP A 160 -9.69 -0.43 17.65
C ASP A 160 -10.30 -1.41 16.63
N GLY A 161 -9.54 -1.78 15.58
CA GLY A 161 -9.98 -2.66 14.51
C GLY A 161 -10.83 -1.98 13.43
N SER A 162 -11.10 -0.68 13.53
CA SER A 162 -11.82 0.04 12.48
C SER A 162 -10.94 0.24 11.24
N GLN A 163 -11.58 0.26 10.07
CA GLN A 163 -10.92 0.41 8.76
C GLN A 163 -11.49 1.63 8.01
N PRO A 164 -11.12 2.86 8.42
CA PRO A 164 -11.55 4.07 7.74
C PRO A 164 -10.94 4.18 6.34
N SER A 165 -11.45 5.11 5.53
CA SER A 165 -10.92 5.35 4.19
C SER A 165 -9.43 5.68 4.25
N THR A 166 -8.64 4.99 3.42
CA THR A 166 -7.19 5.15 3.34
C THR A 166 -6.81 5.67 1.97
N SER A 167 -6.02 6.73 1.94
CA SER A 167 -5.44 7.30 0.72
C SER A 167 -3.92 7.10 0.71
N ILE A 168 -3.31 7.16 -0.47
CA ILE A 168 -1.86 7.12 -0.65
C ILE A 168 -1.40 8.53 -1.01
N PHE A 169 -0.36 9.00 -0.36
CA PHE A 169 0.20 10.33 -0.61
C PHE A 169 1.71 10.26 -0.79
N TYR A 170 2.25 11.33 -1.38
CA TYR A 170 3.67 11.58 -1.46
C TYR A 170 3.95 12.93 -0.83
N ASP A 171 5.00 12.98 -0.02
CA ASP A 171 5.54 14.19 0.56
C ASP A 171 6.89 14.53 -0.10
N PRO A 172 6.96 15.59 -0.92
CA PRO A 172 8.19 15.94 -1.62
C PRO A 172 9.25 16.60 -0.72
N ALA A 173 8.88 17.16 0.44
CA ALA A 173 9.82 17.86 1.30
C ALA A 173 10.71 16.90 2.10
N VAL A 174 10.19 15.71 2.41
CA VAL A 174 10.92 14.63 3.08
C VAL A 174 11.08 13.36 2.22
N ASP A 175 10.60 13.40 0.97
CA ASP A 175 10.74 12.35 -0.07
C ASP A 175 10.30 10.95 0.38
N PHE A 176 9.05 10.80 0.82
CA PHE A 176 8.47 9.50 1.14
C PHE A 176 7.06 9.32 0.60
N VAL A 177 6.69 8.06 0.37
CA VAL A 177 5.31 7.63 0.06
C VAL A 177 4.68 7.06 1.32
N GLY A 178 3.42 7.40 1.59
CA GLY A 178 2.73 6.98 2.82
C GLY A 178 1.26 6.67 2.62
N LEU A 179 0.63 6.07 3.64
CA LEU A 179 -0.82 5.95 3.74
C LEU A 179 -1.35 7.01 4.70
N ILE A 180 -2.59 7.45 4.48
CA ILE A 180 -3.21 8.49 5.31
C ILE A 180 -4.73 8.36 5.38
N GLY A 181 -5.29 8.66 6.56
CA GLY A 181 -6.75 8.67 6.78
C GLY A 181 -7.41 9.98 6.35
N ASP A 182 -6.81 11.11 6.73
CA ASP A 182 -7.34 12.45 6.44
C ASP A 182 -6.25 13.35 5.85
N PHE A 183 -6.15 13.34 4.52
CA PHE A 183 -5.15 14.13 3.79
C PHE A 183 -5.33 15.65 3.98
N ASN A 184 -6.58 16.13 4.15
CA ASN A 184 -6.82 17.55 4.39
C ASN A 184 -6.29 17.96 5.77
N LYS A 185 -6.49 17.11 6.79
CA LYS A 185 -5.94 17.34 8.12
C LYS A 185 -4.40 17.38 8.10
N PHE A 186 -3.78 16.54 7.30
CA PHE A 186 -2.33 16.54 7.08
C PHE A 186 -1.84 17.85 6.49
N VAL A 187 -2.40 18.28 5.36
CA VAL A 187 -2.02 19.55 4.69
C VAL A 187 -2.28 20.76 5.59
N GLN A 188 -3.34 20.75 6.41
CA GLN A 188 -3.58 21.80 7.41
C GLN A 188 -2.52 21.83 8.52
N THR A 189 -2.01 20.66 8.92
CA THR A 189 -1.02 20.56 10.00
C THR A 189 0.39 20.83 9.49
N PHE A 190 0.70 20.42 8.26
CA PHE A 190 2.00 20.54 7.60
C PHE A 190 1.88 21.32 6.27
N PRO A 191 1.54 22.62 6.31
CA PRO A 191 1.20 23.39 5.10
C PRO A 191 2.38 23.63 4.14
N ASN A 192 3.61 23.41 4.60
CA ASN A 192 4.82 23.69 3.83
C ASN A 192 5.46 22.44 3.19
N GLU A 193 4.92 21.25 3.44
CA GLU A 193 5.48 20.00 2.90
C GLU A 193 5.18 19.84 1.40
N GLY A 194 4.13 20.50 0.89
CA GLY A 194 3.73 20.38 -0.51
C GLY A 194 3.24 18.98 -0.88
N ALA A 195 2.83 18.18 0.11
CA ALA A 195 2.31 16.84 -0.09
C ALA A 195 1.11 16.81 -1.06
N TYR A 196 0.96 15.70 -1.77
CA TYR A 196 -0.15 15.46 -2.70
C TYR A 196 -0.50 13.98 -2.79
N LEU A 197 -1.74 13.69 -3.21
CA LEU A 197 -2.21 12.32 -3.39
C LEU A 197 -1.58 11.65 -4.62
N VAL A 198 -1.27 10.37 -4.47
CA VAL A 198 -0.75 9.50 -5.54
C VAL A 198 -1.58 8.22 -5.64
N THR A 199 -1.49 7.55 -6.78
CA THR A 199 -2.02 6.19 -6.96
C THR A 199 -0.89 5.22 -7.28
N LEU A 200 -1.07 3.97 -6.88
CA LEU A 200 -0.14 2.88 -7.15
C LEU A 200 -0.73 1.95 -8.20
N HIS A 201 0.11 1.47 -9.12
CA HIS A 201 -0.28 0.53 -10.16
C HIS A 201 0.77 -0.57 -10.30
N PHE A 202 0.35 -1.82 -10.16
CA PHE A 202 1.17 -2.98 -10.41
C PHE A 202 1.34 -3.20 -11.92
N ILE A 203 2.59 -3.31 -12.35
CA ILE A 203 3.00 -3.57 -13.72
C ILE A 203 3.66 -4.96 -13.74
N PRO A 204 2.99 -6.00 -14.28
CA PRO A 204 3.56 -7.35 -14.34
C PRO A 204 4.83 -7.39 -15.19
N ASN A 205 5.78 -8.24 -14.79
CA ASN A 205 6.89 -8.62 -15.65
C ASN A 205 6.33 -9.49 -16.78
N ILE A 206 6.59 -9.08 -18.03
CA ILE A 206 6.19 -9.82 -19.23
C ILE A 206 7.33 -10.74 -19.65
#